data_AF-A0A2V9K321-F1
#
_entry.id   AF-A0A2V9K321-F1
#
_cell.length_a   1.000
_cell.length_b   1.000
_cell.length_c   1.000
_cell.angle_alpha   90.00
_cell.angle_beta   90.00
_cell.angle_gamma   90.00
#
_symmetry.space_group_name_H-M   'P 1'
#
loop_
_entity.id
_entity.type
_entity.pdbx_description
1 polymer ?
#
loop_
_entity_poly.entity_id
_entity_poly.type
_entity_poly.pdbx_seq_one_letter_code
_entity_poly.pdbx_strand_id
1 'polypeptide(L)'
;MRGRTSCVQKPGRGIVRAAKGPLSQNFRRFRLAEFKPYVPAESNEPEFTLKAVLVGILLAAVFGAANAYLGMKAGQTVAATIPAAVIAIALFRLPFFRGGVLEQNLTRTAASVGEALVAGAIFTIPAFMMVNVSGQRLWTDLRTHFWVGTFILLAGGLLGVFFIIILRRPLCVDAKDLPFPESTASAEIVKAGQAGAADAPRYVFGAMGLGALLELLKDEKGLQIFKEEVTLPFLRFPK
;
A
#
# COMPACT_ATOMS: atom_id res chain seq x y z
N MET A 1 -27.65 30.24 48.60
CA MET A 1 -27.04 28.92 48.40
C MET A 1 -27.74 28.21 47.24
N ARG A 2 -26.95 27.74 46.26
CA ARG A 2 -27.07 26.53 45.39
C ARG A 2 -28.45 26.21 44.79
N GLY A 3 -28.60 25.99 43.49
CA GLY A 3 -27.66 25.51 42.48
C GLY A 3 -28.41 24.47 41.65
N ARG A 4 -28.72 24.80 40.39
CA ARG A 4 -29.51 23.98 39.46
C ARG A 4 -28.72 22.73 39.07
N THR A 5 -29.21 21.54 39.44
CA THR A 5 -28.69 20.24 39.01
C THR A 5 -29.37 19.80 37.72
N SER A 6 -28.58 19.63 36.66
CA SER A 6 -28.95 18.81 35.50
C SER A 6 -27.96 17.66 35.42
N CYS A 7 -28.39 16.47 35.82
CA CYS A 7 -27.58 15.25 35.75
C CYS A 7 -27.84 14.53 34.44
N VAL A 8 -26.83 14.55 33.58
CA VAL A 8 -26.69 13.79 32.33
C VAL A 8 -26.59 12.29 32.65
N GLN A 9 -27.43 11.51 31.98
CA GLN A 9 -27.56 10.06 32.12
C GLN A 9 -26.48 9.34 31.31
N LYS A 10 -25.68 8.50 31.99
CA LYS A 10 -24.71 7.57 31.38
C LYS A 10 -25.41 6.46 30.58
N PRO A 11 -24.71 5.87 29.59
CA PRO A 11 -24.79 4.42 29.44
C PRO A 11 -23.41 3.74 29.28
N GLY A 12 -23.29 2.55 29.87
CA GLY A 12 -22.51 1.44 29.30
C GLY A 12 -21.05 1.26 29.73
N ARG A 13 -20.80 0.89 31.00
CA ARG A 13 -19.55 0.20 31.40
C ARG A 13 -19.76 -1.31 31.29
N GLY A 14 -19.01 -1.96 30.41
CA GLY A 14 -18.84 -3.42 30.40
C GLY A 14 -18.18 -3.86 29.09
N ILE A 15 -17.14 -4.69 29.17
CA ILE A 15 -16.41 -5.30 28.04
C ILE A 15 -15.28 -4.42 27.44
N VAL A 16 -14.37 -3.88 28.27
CA VAL A 16 -12.96 -3.68 27.85
C VAL A 16 -12.04 -3.87 29.06
N ARG A 17 -11.82 -5.13 29.46
CA ARG A 17 -10.75 -5.49 30.40
C ARG A 17 -9.85 -6.52 29.73
N ALA A 18 -8.81 -6.06 29.04
CA ALA A 18 -7.48 -6.67 28.95
C ALA A 18 -6.68 -6.04 27.80
N ALA A 19 -5.78 -5.11 28.15
CA ALA A 19 -4.54 -4.76 27.43
C ALA A 19 -3.96 -3.47 28.05
N LYS A 20 -3.52 -3.56 29.31
CA LYS A 20 -2.74 -2.49 29.97
C LYS A 20 -1.26 -2.73 29.68
N GLY A 21 -0.79 -2.26 28.52
CA GLY A 21 0.63 -2.15 28.20
C GLY A 21 1.00 -0.70 27.86
N PRO A 22 2.28 -0.30 27.95
CA PRO A 22 2.75 1.05 27.64
C PRO A 22 2.43 1.50 26.20
N LEU A 23 2.33 0.56 25.25
CA LEU A 23 1.87 0.81 23.87
C LEU A 23 0.42 1.33 23.78
N SER A 24 -0.46 0.94 24.71
CA SER A 24 -1.86 1.38 24.77
C SER A 24 -1.99 2.86 25.17
N GLN A 25 -1.06 3.37 25.97
CA GLN A 25 -1.05 4.78 26.37
C GLN A 25 -0.55 5.71 25.25
N ASN A 26 0.45 5.29 24.46
CA ASN A 26 0.89 6.05 23.29
C ASN A 26 -0.19 6.13 22.21
N PHE A 27 -0.93 5.03 21.97
CA PHE A 27 -2.09 5.03 21.08
C PHE A 27 -3.25 5.90 21.59
N ARG A 28 -3.41 6.06 22.92
CA ARG A 28 -4.40 6.97 23.49
C ARG A 28 -4.00 8.45 23.40
N ARG A 29 -2.71 8.78 23.43
CA ARG A 29 -2.23 10.16 23.27
C ARG A 29 -2.45 10.72 21.87
N PHE A 30 -2.41 9.88 20.83
CA PHE A 30 -2.81 10.25 19.47
C PHE A 30 -4.32 10.57 19.32
N ARG A 31 -5.14 10.22 20.31
CA ARG A 31 -6.62 10.14 20.22
C ARG A 31 -7.37 11.46 20.50
N LEU A 32 -6.73 12.49 21.04
CA LEU A 32 -7.40 13.71 21.54
C LEU A 32 -6.89 15.03 20.94
N ALA A 33 -5.88 14.98 20.07
CA ALA A 33 -5.47 16.18 19.34
C ALA A 33 -6.47 16.44 18.22
N GLU A 34 -7.08 17.63 18.21
CA GLU A 34 -7.85 18.14 17.09
C GLU A 34 -7.02 17.97 15.80
N PHE A 35 -7.55 17.23 14.83
CA PHE A 35 -6.82 16.90 13.60
C PHE A 35 -6.60 18.19 12.80
N LYS A 36 -5.39 18.73 12.86
CA LYS A 36 -4.97 19.87 12.04
C LYS A 36 -4.42 19.33 10.70
N PRO A 37 -5.06 19.63 9.56
CA PRO A 37 -4.53 19.25 8.26
C PRO A 37 -3.11 19.78 8.05
N TYR A 38 -2.23 18.97 7.46
CA TYR A 38 -0.86 19.39 7.13
C TYR A 38 -0.86 20.50 6.06
N VAL A 39 -1.77 20.38 5.10
CA VAL A 39 -2.05 21.42 4.10
C VAL A 39 -3.42 22.04 4.42
N PRO A 40 -3.54 23.38 4.56
CA PRO A 40 -4.82 24.06 4.78
C PRO A 40 -5.78 23.86 3.61
N ALA A 41 -7.09 23.85 3.88
CA ALA A 41 -8.11 23.70 2.84
C ALA A 41 -8.12 24.89 1.86
N GLU A 42 -7.64 26.07 2.27
CA GLU A 42 -7.53 27.25 1.41
C GLU A 42 -6.22 27.31 0.60
N SER A 43 -5.35 26.31 0.68
CA SER A 43 -4.09 26.32 -0.06
C SER A 43 -4.33 26.13 -1.57
N ASN A 44 -3.55 26.83 -2.40
CA ASN A 44 -3.55 26.67 -3.86
C ASN A 44 -2.44 25.71 -4.35
N GLU A 45 -2.04 24.76 -3.51
CA GLU A 45 -1.05 23.75 -3.87
C GLU A 45 -1.64 22.79 -4.92
N PRO A 46 -0.91 22.44 -6.00
CA PRO A 46 -1.43 21.55 -7.02
C PRO A 46 -1.61 20.13 -6.48
N GLU A 47 -2.85 19.63 -6.49
CA GLU A 47 -3.19 18.26 -6.05
C GLU A 47 -3.24 17.25 -7.20
N PHE A 48 -3.91 17.64 -8.29
CA PHE A 48 -4.15 16.79 -9.45
C PHE A 48 -3.39 17.33 -10.65
N THR A 49 -2.20 16.77 -10.89
CA THR A 49 -1.38 17.15 -12.05
C THR A 49 -1.12 15.96 -12.97
N LEU A 50 -0.97 16.26 -14.26
CA LEU A 50 -0.72 15.24 -15.26
C LEU A 50 0.55 14.43 -14.95
N LYS A 51 1.62 15.10 -14.47
CA LYS A 51 2.87 14.42 -14.07
C LYS A 51 2.63 13.42 -12.93
N ALA A 52 1.83 13.76 -11.92
CA ALA A 52 1.54 12.87 -10.79
C ALA A 52 0.69 11.67 -11.19
N VAL A 53 -0.26 11.87 -12.09
CA VAL A 53 -1.06 10.79 -12.68
C VAL A 53 -0.19 9.87 -13.52
N LEU A 54 0.65 10.41 -14.41
CA LEU A 54 1.51 9.60 -15.28
C LEU A 54 2.53 8.78 -14.49
N VAL A 55 3.20 9.38 -13.50
CA VAL A 55 4.12 8.65 -12.61
C VAL A 55 3.35 7.60 -11.82
N GLY A 56 2.15 7.92 -11.33
CA GLY A 56 1.28 6.97 -10.63
C GLY A 56 0.91 5.75 -11.47
N ILE A 57 0.51 5.96 -12.73
CA ILE A 57 0.19 4.89 -13.68
C ILE A 57 1.43 4.04 -13.98
N LEU A 58 2.59 4.66 -14.17
CA LEU A 58 3.84 3.94 -14.41
C LEU A 58 4.19 3.05 -13.21
N LEU A 59 4.13 3.59 -11.99
CA LEU A 59 4.39 2.81 -10.78
C LEU A 59 3.35 1.71 -10.57
N ALA A 60 2.06 1.98 -10.84
CA ALA A 60 1.01 0.97 -10.80
C ALA A 60 1.28 -0.18 -11.77
N ALA A 61 1.77 0.10 -12.99
CA ALA A 61 2.12 -0.91 -13.97
C ALA A 61 3.34 -1.73 -13.52
N VAL A 62 4.39 -1.09 -13.00
CA VAL A 62 5.63 -1.76 -12.56
C VAL A 62 5.37 -2.62 -11.33
N PHE A 63 4.83 -2.04 -10.25
CA PHE A 63 4.54 -2.78 -9.03
C PHE A 63 3.40 -3.77 -9.22
N GLY A 64 2.42 -3.45 -10.06
CA GLY A 64 1.38 -4.38 -10.47
C GLY A 64 1.95 -5.60 -11.19
N ALA A 65 2.83 -5.42 -12.17
CA ALA A 65 3.47 -6.54 -12.86
C ALA A 65 4.34 -7.39 -11.92
N ALA A 66 5.11 -6.74 -11.03
CA ALA A 66 5.91 -7.43 -10.03
C ALA A 66 5.02 -8.26 -9.08
N ASN A 67 3.96 -7.67 -8.53
CA ASN A 67 3.03 -8.38 -7.65
C ASN A 67 2.19 -9.44 -8.38
N ALA A 68 1.92 -9.28 -9.67
CA ALA A 68 1.28 -10.31 -10.48
C ALA A 68 2.19 -11.53 -10.61
N TYR A 69 3.47 -11.31 -10.94
CA TYR A 69 4.45 -12.37 -11.05
C TYR A 69 4.68 -13.10 -9.72
N LEU A 70 4.94 -12.35 -8.64
CA LEU A 70 5.15 -12.91 -7.30
C LEU A 70 3.90 -13.64 -6.80
N GLY A 71 2.73 -13.05 -6.99
CA GLY A 71 1.45 -13.65 -6.60
C GLY A 71 1.17 -14.97 -7.32
N MET A 72 1.43 -15.04 -8.63
CA MET A 72 1.23 -16.28 -9.38
C MET A 72 2.32 -17.34 -9.15
N LYS A 73 3.58 -16.93 -8.91
CA LYS A 73 4.70 -17.86 -8.75
C LYS A 73 4.85 -18.36 -7.31
N ALA A 74 4.77 -17.46 -6.34
CA ALA A 74 5.04 -17.74 -4.93
C ALA A 74 3.76 -17.75 -4.06
N GLY A 75 2.61 -17.34 -4.61
CA GLY A 75 1.35 -17.28 -3.85
C GLY A 75 1.29 -16.16 -2.81
N GLN A 76 2.29 -15.27 -2.78
CA GLN A 76 2.39 -14.17 -1.84
C GLN A 76 2.57 -12.84 -2.59
N THR A 77 2.03 -11.76 -2.04
CA THR A 77 2.18 -10.39 -2.55
C THR A 77 2.96 -9.55 -1.57
N VAL A 78 3.64 -8.51 -2.07
CA VAL A 78 4.42 -7.58 -1.25
C VAL A 78 3.74 -6.22 -1.26
N ALA A 79 3.56 -5.63 -0.08
CA ALA A 79 3.00 -4.30 0.06
C ALA A 79 3.91 -3.26 -0.60
N ALA A 80 3.48 -2.69 -1.73
CA ALA A 80 4.28 -1.76 -2.52
C ALA A 80 4.08 -0.29 -2.12
N THR A 81 3.12 0.00 -1.24
CA THR A 81 2.71 1.36 -0.85
C THR A 81 3.87 2.22 -0.31
N ILE A 82 4.74 1.64 0.53
CA ILE A 82 5.87 2.35 1.12
C ILE A 82 6.97 2.57 0.07
N PRO A 83 7.45 1.53 -0.66
CA PRO A 83 8.38 1.72 -1.77
C PRO A 83 7.90 2.75 -2.81
N ALA A 84 6.61 2.73 -3.16
CA ALA A 84 6.03 3.68 -4.10
C ALA A 84 6.07 5.12 -3.57
N ALA A 85 5.81 5.33 -2.27
CA ALA A 85 5.93 6.65 -1.64
C ALA A 85 7.36 7.19 -1.72
N VAL A 86 8.35 6.32 -1.46
CA VAL A 86 9.77 6.69 -1.53
C VAL A 86 10.17 7.05 -2.95
N ILE A 87 9.82 6.24 -3.93
CA ILE A 87 10.11 6.51 -5.35
C ILE A 87 9.44 7.82 -5.79
N ALA A 88 8.20 8.07 -5.38
CA ALA A 88 7.52 9.34 -5.63
C ALA A 88 8.30 10.52 -5.05
N ILE A 89 8.74 10.45 -3.79
CA ILE A 89 9.58 11.50 -3.18
C ILE A 89 10.89 11.71 -3.96
N ALA A 90 11.51 10.63 -4.45
CA ALA A 90 12.73 10.69 -5.28
C ALA A 90 12.49 11.47 -6.57
N LEU A 91 11.46 11.03 -7.32
CA LEU A 91 11.14 11.56 -8.64
C LEU A 91 10.73 13.03 -8.53
N PHE A 92 9.88 13.37 -7.55
CA PHE A 92 9.43 14.73 -7.34
C PHE A 92 10.48 15.67 -6.73
N ARG A 93 11.65 15.15 -6.34
CA ARG A 93 12.80 15.96 -5.91
C ARG A 93 13.73 16.32 -7.06
N LEU A 94 13.60 15.67 -8.22
CA LEU A 94 14.39 16.02 -9.39
C LEU A 94 14.08 17.46 -9.83
N PRO A 95 15.10 18.23 -10.27
CA PRO A 95 14.96 19.65 -10.56
C PRO A 95 13.91 19.95 -11.66
N PHE A 96 13.71 19.01 -12.59
CA PHE A 96 12.71 19.10 -13.67
C PHE A 96 11.31 18.60 -13.29
N PHE A 97 11.17 17.87 -12.17
CA PHE A 97 9.93 17.20 -11.76
C PHE A 97 9.47 17.64 -10.36
N ARG A 98 9.81 18.86 -9.93
CA ARG A 98 9.42 19.38 -8.60
C ARG A 98 7.94 19.18 -8.32
N GLY A 99 7.60 18.63 -7.16
CA GLY A 99 6.19 18.51 -6.74
C GLY A 99 5.98 18.42 -5.24
N GLY A 100 4.78 18.77 -4.81
CA GLY A 100 4.38 18.90 -3.41
C GLY A 100 3.96 17.58 -2.75
N VAL A 101 3.57 17.66 -1.47
CA VAL A 101 3.03 16.53 -0.68
C VAL A 101 1.81 15.91 -1.36
N LEU A 102 0.93 16.74 -1.93
CA LEU A 102 -0.36 16.33 -2.48
C LEU A 102 -0.18 15.52 -3.78
N GLU A 103 0.74 15.96 -4.64
CA GLU A 103 1.12 15.25 -5.87
C GLU A 103 1.76 13.89 -5.55
N GLN A 104 2.66 13.85 -4.56
CA GLN A 104 3.28 12.62 -4.08
C GLN A 104 2.25 11.64 -3.50
N ASN A 105 1.26 12.16 -2.76
CA ASN A 105 0.16 11.37 -2.23
C ASN A 105 -0.70 10.78 -3.35
N LEU A 106 -1.04 11.58 -4.38
CA LEU A 106 -1.79 11.10 -5.54
C LEU A 106 -1.05 9.97 -6.26
N THR A 107 0.24 10.16 -6.56
CA THR A 107 1.08 9.15 -7.21
C THR A 107 1.15 7.86 -6.40
N ARG A 108 1.34 7.96 -5.08
CA ARG A 108 1.36 6.80 -4.17
C ARG A 108 0.03 6.06 -4.17
N THR A 109 -1.09 6.78 -4.06
CA THR A 109 -2.42 6.18 -4.07
C THR A 109 -2.69 5.46 -5.39
N ALA A 110 -2.34 6.07 -6.53
CA ALA A 110 -2.47 5.44 -7.84
C ALA A 110 -1.66 4.12 -7.93
N ALA A 111 -0.42 4.12 -7.43
CA ALA A 111 0.40 2.91 -7.39
C ALA A 111 -0.22 1.80 -6.52
N SER A 112 -0.71 2.14 -5.33
CA SER A 112 -1.33 1.18 -4.39
C SER A 112 -2.67 0.63 -4.92
N VAL A 113 -3.46 1.45 -5.62
CA VAL A 113 -4.70 0.97 -6.29
C VAL A 113 -4.37 -0.06 -7.38
N GLY A 114 -3.25 0.10 -8.09
CA GLY A 114 -2.77 -0.90 -9.06
C GLY A 114 -2.50 -2.25 -8.42
N GLU A 115 -1.90 -2.27 -7.22
CA GLU A 115 -1.70 -3.50 -6.43
C GLU A 115 -3.03 -4.17 -6.07
N ALA A 116 -4.02 -3.41 -5.62
CA ALA A 116 -5.34 -3.94 -5.27
C ALA A 116 -6.06 -4.58 -6.47
N LEU A 117 -5.95 -3.97 -7.66
CA LEU A 117 -6.48 -4.55 -8.89
C LEU A 117 -5.79 -5.88 -9.25
N VAL A 118 -4.46 -5.91 -9.15
CA VAL A 118 -3.67 -7.12 -9.42
C VAL A 118 -3.95 -8.23 -8.43
N ALA A 119 -4.17 -7.91 -7.15
CA ALA A 119 -4.56 -8.89 -6.14
C ALA A 119 -5.85 -9.64 -6.51
N GLY A 120 -6.80 -9.00 -7.18
CA GLY A 120 -7.94 -9.69 -7.79
C GLY A 120 -7.52 -10.54 -8.99
N ALA A 121 -6.73 -9.97 -9.90
CA ALA A 121 -6.30 -10.61 -11.14
C ALA A 121 -5.56 -11.93 -10.93
N ILE A 122 -4.66 -12.01 -9.94
CA ILE A 122 -3.83 -13.19 -9.67
C ILE A 122 -4.65 -14.42 -9.26
N PHE A 123 -5.87 -14.24 -8.74
CA PHE A 123 -6.76 -15.36 -8.43
C PHE A 123 -7.78 -15.59 -9.53
N THR A 124 -8.31 -14.52 -10.12
CA THR A 124 -9.34 -14.61 -11.15
C THR A 124 -8.80 -15.23 -12.45
N ILE A 125 -7.64 -14.79 -12.94
CA ILE A 125 -7.11 -15.27 -14.23
C ILE A 125 -6.76 -16.77 -14.17
N PRO A 126 -5.98 -17.27 -13.19
CA PRO A 126 -5.70 -18.70 -13.11
C PRO A 126 -6.95 -19.54 -12.88
N ALA A 127 -7.94 -19.04 -12.13
CA ALA A 127 -9.21 -19.76 -11.94
C ALA A 127 -9.94 -20.01 -13.27
N PHE A 128 -10.00 -19.02 -14.16
CA PHE A 128 -10.59 -19.19 -15.49
C PHE A 128 -9.78 -20.14 -16.40
N MET A 129 -8.46 -20.22 -16.23
CA MET A 129 -7.62 -21.17 -16.96
C MET A 129 -7.76 -22.61 -16.44
N MET A 130 -8.06 -22.78 -15.15
CA MET A 130 -8.17 -24.10 -14.51
C MET A 130 -9.57 -24.69 -14.60
N VAL A 131 -10.61 -23.87 -14.67
CA VAL A 131 -12.00 -24.36 -14.68
C VAL A 131 -12.30 -25.18 -15.94
N ASN A 132 -12.85 -26.37 -15.71
CA ASN A 132 -13.34 -27.25 -16.77
C ASN A 132 -14.86 -27.31 -16.72
N VAL A 133 -15.51 -26.99 -17.83
CA VAL A 133 -16.97 -27.09 -17.97
C VAL A 133 -17.24 -28.17 -19.01
N SER A 134 -17.99 -29.20 -18.63
CA SER A 134 -18.38 -30.31 -19.53
C SER A 134 -17.19 -31.01 -20.22
N GLY A 135 -16.06 -31.14 -19.52
CA GLY A 135 -14.85 -31.80 -20.04
C GLY A 135 -13.97 -30.95 -20.96
N GLN A 136 -14.32 -29.68 -21.19
CA GLN A 136 -13.53 -28.71 -21.95
C GLN A 136 -13.01 -27.61 -21.02
N ARG A 137 -11.76 -27.18 -21.21
CA ARG A 137 -11.20 -26.00 -20.52
C ARG A 137 -11.93 -24.76 -20.99
N LEU A 138 -12.41 -23.94 -20.07
CA LEU A 138 -13.15 -22.73 -20.42
C LEU A 138 -12.26 -21.73 -21.16
N TRP A 139 -11.04 -21.50 -20.65
CA TRP A 139 -10.00 -20.74 -21.35
C TRP A 139 -8.85 -21.67 -21.73
N THR A 140 -8.59 -21.79 -23.03
CA THR A 140 -7.49 -22.61 -23.56
C THR A 140 -6.16 -21.86 -23.48
N ASP A 141 -6.17 -20.59 -23.85
CA ASP A 141 -5.00 -19.72 -23.88
C ASP A 141 -5.31 -18.31 -23.37
N LEU A 142 -4.33 -17.70 -22.72
CA LEU A 142 -4.47 -16.33 -22.24
C LEU A 142 -4.49 -15.30 -23.37
N ARG A 143 -3.84 -15.61 -24.50
CA ARG A 143 -3.75 -14.72 -25.67
C ARG A 143 -5.10 -14.57 -26.38
N THR A 144 -5.86 -15.66 -26.51
CA THR A 144 -7.17 -15.65 -27.17
C THR A 144 -8.21 -14.92 -26.32
N HIS A 145 -8.10 -15.01 -24.99
CA HIS A 145 -9.03 -14.39 -24.04
C HIS A 145 -8.52 -13.08 -23.42
N PHE A 146 -7.47 -12.47 -23.98
CA PHE A 146 -6.87 -11.24 -23.44
C PHE A 146 -7.88 -10.10 -23.26
N TRP A 147 -8.72 -9.86 -24.27
CA TRP A 147 -9.74 -8.81 -24.21
C TRP A 147 -10.80 -9.10 -23.15
N VAL A 148 -11.25 -10.36 -23.07
CA VAL A 148 -12.24 -10.77 -22.06
C VAL A 148 -11.68 -10.59 -20.66
N GLY A 149 -10.44 -11.04 -20.41
CA GLY A 149 -9.77 -10.82 -19.13
C GLY A 149 -9.61 -9.33 -18.81
N THR A 150 -9.24 -8.51 -19.80
CA THR A 150 -9.16 -7.06 -19.64
C THR A 150 -10.49 -6.44 -19.24
N PHE A 151 -11.61 -6.83 -19.86
CA PHE A 151 -12.94 -6.33 -19.50
C PHE A 151 -13.38 -6.79 -18.11
N ILE A 152 -13.06 -8.02 -17.71
CA ILE A 152 -13.33 -8.53 -16.36
C ILE A 152 -12.57 -7.70 -15.33
N LEU A 153 -11.28 -7.44 -15.55
CA LEU A 153 -10.46 -6.62 -14.65
C LEU A 153 -10.90 -5.15 -14.63
N LEU A 154 -11.30 -4.61 -15.77
CA LEU A 154 -11.82 -3.24 -15.87
C LEU A 154 -13.15 -3.10 -15.12
N ALA A 155 -14.07 -4.05 -15.31
CA ALA A 155 -15.33 -4.08 -14.57
C ALA A 155 -15.11 -4.27 -13.07
N GLY A 156 -14.21 -5.17 -12.66
CA GLY A 156 -13.84 -5.40 -11.26
C GLY A 156 -13.17 -4.17 -10.63
N GLY A 157 -12.29 -3.50 -11.36
CA GLY A 157 -11.65 -2.26 -10.93
C GLY A 157 -12.65 -1.12 -10.72
N LEU A 158 -13.55 -0.92 -11.69
CA LEU A 158 -14.64 0.06 -11.56
C LEU A 158 -15.57 -0.26 -10.38
N LEU A 159 -15.95 -1.53 -10.22
CA LEU A 159 -16.75 -1.99 -9.08
C LEU A 159 -16.05 -1.70 -7.75
N GLY A 160 -14.73 -1.93 -7.67
CA GLY A 160 -13.92 -1.57 -6.50
C GLY A 160 -13.95 -0.07 -6.20
N VAL A 161 -13.88 0.79 -7.23
CA VAL A 161 -14.00 2.25 -7.08
C VAL A 161 -15.40 2.64 -6.56
N PHE A 162 -16.46 2.02 -7.06
CA PHE A 162 -17.81 2.27 -6.53
C PHE A 162 -17.95 1.81 -5.07
N PHE A 163 -17.36 0.67 -4.72
CA PHE A 163 -17.45 0.12 -3.38
C PHE A 163 -16.72 0.98 -2.34
N ILE A 164 -15.54 1.52 -2.67
CA ILE A 164 -14.81 2.42 -1.76
C ILE A 164 -15.54 3.75 -1.53
N ILE A 165 -16.27 4.27 -2.54
CA ILE A 165 -17.07 5.49 -2.39
C ILE A 165 -18.13 5.30 -1.29
N ILE A 166 -18.81 4.15 -1.28
CA ILE A 166 -19.83 3.83 -0.26
C ILE A 166 -19.17 3.59 1.10
N LEU A 167 -18.06 2.85 1.15
CA LEU A 167 -17.39 2.50 2.39
C LEU A 167 -16.60 3.65 3.03
N ARG A 168 -16.25 4.70 2.28
CA ARG A 168 -15.46 5.83 2.79
C ARG A 168 -16.09 6.47 4.02
N ARG A 169 -17.41 6.65 4.04
CA ARG A 169 -18.11 7.28 5.17
C ARG A 169 -18.07 6.42 6.44
N PRO A 170 -18.55 5.16 6.44
CA PRO A 170 -18.52 4.33 7.64
C PRO A 170 -17.09 4.05 8.13
N LEU A 171 -16.12 3.89 7.23
CA LEU A 171 -14.73 3.55 7.63
C LEU A 171 -13.89 4.77 8.04
N CYS A 172 -14.04 5.92 7.39
CA CYS A 172 -13.18 7.08 7.65
C CYS A 172 -13.85 8.18 8.48
N VAL A 173 -15.17 8.36 8.36
CA VAL A 173 -15.90 9.48 8.99
C VAL A 173 -16.56 9.05 10.29
N ASP A 174 -17.31 7.95 10.25
CA ASP A 174 -18.11 7.50 11.39
C ASP A 174 -17.26 6.70 12.40
N ALA A 175 -16.32 5.90 11.90
CA ALA A 175 -15.45 5.08 12.74
C ALA A 175 -14.15 5.80 13.16
N LYS A 176 -14.28 6.77 14.06
CA LYS A 176 -13.17 7.59 14.58
C LYS A 176 -12.11 6.83 15.38
N ASP A 177 -12.42 5.61 15.82
CA ASP A 177 -11.55 4.79 16.67
C ASP A 177 -10.66 3.81 15.88
N LEU A 178 -10.79 3.71 14.55
CA LEU A 178 -9.93 2.82 13.77
C LEU A 178 -8.52 3.38 13.60
N PRO A 179 -7.48 2.63 14.00
CA PRO A 179 -6.10 3.01 13.72
C PRO A 179 -5.74 2.66 12.26
N PHE A 180 -5.15 3.62 11.53
CA PHE A 180 -4.65 3.43 10.16
C PHE A 180 -3.11 3.45 10.11
N PRO A 181 -2.42 2.43 10.67
CA PRO A 181 -0.98 2.47 10.87
C PRO A 181 -0.15 2.61 9.58
N GLU A 182 -0.59 2.00 8.48
CA GLU A 182 0.13 2.09 7.19
C GLU A 182 -0.01 3.48 6.56
N SER A 183 -1.24 4.02 6.57
CA SER A 183 -1.55 5.33 6.02
C SER A 183 -0.88 6.45 6.82
N THR A 184 -0.82 6.32 8.16
CA THR A 184 -0.10 7.28 9.01
C THR A 184 1.41 7.20 8.78
N ALA A 185 2.00 6.00 8.79
CA ALA A 185 3.44 5.83 8.55
C ALA A 185 3.88 6.45 7.22
N SER A 186 3.12 6.19 6.17
CA SER A 186 3.45 6.70 4.85
C SER A 186 3.20 8.20 4.71
N ALA A 187 2.20 8.76 5.40
CA ALA A 187 2.02 10.21 5.45
C ALA A 187 3.22 10.90 6.13
N GLU A 188 3.75 10.31 7.20
CA GLU A 188 4.96 10.83 7.85
C GLU A 188 6.19 10.74 6.94
N ILE A 189 6.33 9.69 6.13
CA ILE A 189 7.42 9.59 5.13
C ILE A 189 7.34 10.73 4.11
N VAL A 190 6.15 11.02 3.57
CA VAL A 190 5.95 12.10 2.58
C VAL A 190 6.20 13.48 3.21
N LYS A 191 5.71 13.72 4.43
CA LYS A 191 5.96 14.98 5.17
C LYS A 191 7.45 15.16 5.48
N ALA A 192 8.12 14.11 5.96
CA ALA A 192 9.56 14.13 6.23
C ALA A 192 10.38 14.39 4.96
N GLY A 193 9.93 13.87 3.80
CA GLY A 193 10.53 14.16 2.50
C GLY A 193 10.45 15.64 2.12
N GLN A 194 9.38 16.34 2.48
CA GLN A 194 9.14 17.74 2.09
C GLN A 194 9.78 18.74 3.04
N ALA A 195 9.91 18.42 4.32
CA ALA A 195 10.54 19.28 5.34
C ALA A 195 12.06 19.51 5.13
N GLY A 196 12.65 19.08 4.01
CA GLY A 196 14.06 19.33 3.71
C GLY A 196 15.05 18.60 4.62
N ALA A 197 14.57 17.72 5.51
CA ALA A 197 15.42 16.87 6.34
C ALA A 197 16.20 15.93 5.41
N ALA A 198 17.43 16.32 5.07
CA ALA A 198 18.29 15.63 4.12
C ALA A 198 18.55 14.15 4.51
N ASP A 199 18.38 13.83 5.79
CA ASP A 199 18.72 12.54 6.36
C ASP A 199 17.66 11.45 6.09
N ALA A 200 16.37 11.75 6.25
CA ALA A 200 15.32 10.72 6.15
C ALA A 200 15.22 10.11 4.74
N PRO A 201 15.16 10.88 3.64
CA PRO A 201 15.19 10.32 2.29
C PRO A 201 16.52 9.62 2.01
N ARG A 202 17.65 10.16 2.49
CA ARG A 202 18.99 9.56 2.27
C ARG A 202 19.10 8.16 2.87
N TYR A 203 18.59 7.93 4.07
CA TYR A 203 18.59 6.60 4.65
C TYR A 203 17.70 5.62 3.89
N VAL A 204 16.53 6.07 3.43
CA VAL A 204 15.62 5.18 2.70
C VAL A 204 16.13 4.87 1.28
N PHE A 205 16.66 5.87 0.56
CA PHE A 205 17.32 5.65 -0.72
C PHE A 205 18.61 4.85 -0.57
N GLY A 206 19.38 5.08 0.49
CA GLY A 206 20.59 4.31 0.80
C GLY A 206 20.27 2.85 1.08
N ALA A 207 19.23 2.56 1.87
CA ALA A 207 18.78 1.20 2.16
C ALA A 207 18.20 0.50 0.91
N MET A 208 17.39 1.20 0.11
CA MET A 208 16.90 0.65 -1.16
C MET A 208 18.03 0.38 -2.16
N GLY A 209 18.99 1.30 -2.30
CA GLY A 209 20.14 1.14 -3.18
C GLY A 209 21.07 0.02 -2.74
N LEU A 210 21.33 -0.08 -1.43
CA LEU A 210 22.10 -1.19 -0.85
C LEU A 210 21.38 -2.52 -1.03
N GLY A 211 20.06 -2.57 -0.79
CA GLY A 211 19.25 -3.76 -1.02
C GLY A 211 19.28 -4.20 -2.49
N ALA A 212 19.09 -3.26 -3.42
CA ALA A 212 19.17 -3.53 -4.86
C ALA A 212 20.57 -3.98 -5.30
N LEU A 213 21.63 -3.37 -4.74
CA LEU A 213 23.00 -3.76 -5.02
C LEU A 213 23.31 -5.17 -4.47
N LEU A 214 22.88 -5.47 -3.24
CA LEU A 214 23.03 -6.79 -2.65
C LEU A 214 22.26 -7.84 -3.45
N GLU A 215 21.04 -7.53 -3.89
CA GLU A 215 20.27 -8.40 -4.76
C GLU A 215 20.98 -8.63 -6.10
N LEU A 216 21.51 -7.57 -6.72
CA LEU A 216 22.24 -7.66 -7.99
C LEU A 216 23.58 -8.44 -7.88
N LEU A 217 24.20 -8.43 -6.70
CA LEU A 217 25.39 -9.21 -6.38
C LEU A 217 25.09 -10.67 -6.00
N LYS A 218 23.84 -10.97 -5.64
CA LYS A 218 23.37 -12.32 -5.25
C LYS A 218 22.68 -13.07 -6.37
N ASP A 219 21.96 -12.37 -7.25
CA ASP A 219 21.15 -12.97 -8.31
C ASP A 219 22.01 -13.85 -9.24
N GLU A 220 21.51 -15.04 -9.57
CA GLU A 220 22.21 -16.02 -10.42
C GLU A 220 22.47 -15.48 -11.84
N LYS A 221 21.71 -14.46 -12.26
CA LYS A 221 21.86 -13.74 -13.54
C LYS A 221 22.75 -12.48 -13.46
N GLY A 222 23.27 -12.14 -12.27
CA GLY A 222 24.13 -10.99 -12.00
C GLY A 222 25.62 -11.35 -11.85
N LEU A 223 26.37 -10.55 -11.05
CA LEU A 223 27.77 -10.84 -10.72
C LEU A 223 27.83 -11.86 -9.58
N GLN A 224 27.91 -13.15 -9.90
CA GLN A 224 27.93 -14.29 -8.97
C GLN A 224 29.13 -14.29 -7.99
N ILE A 225 29.18 -13.34 -7.04
CA ILE A 225 30.24 -13.25 -6.03
C ILE A 225 29.87 -14.07 -4.78
N PHE A 226 28.58 -14.26 -4.50
CA PHE A 226 28.08 -15.08 -3.38
C PHE A 226 27.13 -16.18 -3.88
N LYS A 227 27.44 -17.44 -3.54
CA LYS A 227 26.53 -18.58 -3.74
C LYS A 227 25.63 -18.72 -2.53
N GLU A 228 24.31 -18.75 -2.76
CA GLU A 228 23.30 -18.82 -1.70
C GLU A 228 22.97 -20.26 -1.28
N GLU A 229 23.41 -21.26 -2.04
CA GLU A 229 23.26 -22.66 -1.65
C GLU A 229 24.40 -23.12 -0.74
N VAL A 230 24.15 -23.16 0.56
CA VAL A 230 24.76 -24.20 1.41
C VAL A 230 23.77 -25.38 1.41
N THR A 231 23.96 -26.31 0.47
CA THR A 231 23.31 -27.62 0.50
C THR A 231 23.87 -28.40 1.70
N LEU A 232 23.40 -28.10 2.91
CA LEU A 232 23.64 -28.96 4.06
C LEU A 232 22.86 -30.26 3.81
N PRO A 233 23.53 -31.44 3.77
CA PRO A 233 22.82 -32.70 3.68
C PRO A 233 21.90 -32.81 4.90
N PHE A 234 20.59 -32.90 4.63
CA PHE A 234 19.52 -32.99 5.61
C PHE A 234 19.88 -33.99 6.71
N LEU A 235 20.13 -33.48 7.92
CA LEU A 235 20.36 -34.30 9.12
C LEU A 235 19.06 -35.05 9.44
N ARG A 236 19.09 -36.36 9.21
CA ARG A 236 17.99 -37.28 9.49
C ARG A 236 17.75 -37.33 11.00
N PHE A 237 16.65 -36.74 11.48
CA PHE A 237 16.25 -36.89 12.87
C PHE A 237 15.93 -38.39 13.15
N PRO A 238 16.49 -39.00 14.21
CA PRO A 238 16.12 -40.35 14.62
C PRO A 238 14.64 -40.37 15.04
N LYS A 239 13.94 -41.44 14.63
CA LYS A 239 12.51 -41.67 14.91
C LYS A 239 12.22 -41.77 16.41
#